data_AF-A0A6L8DR19-F1
#
_entry.id   AF-A0A6L8DR19-F1
#
_cell.length_a   1.000
_cell.length_b   1.000
_cell.length_c   1.000
_cell.angle_alpha   90.00
_cell.angle_beta   90.00
_cell.angle_gamma   90.00
#
_symmetry.space_group_name_H-M   'P 1'
#
loop_
_entity.id
_entity.type
_entity.pdbx_description
1 polymer ?
#
loop_
_entity_poly.entity_id
_entity_poly.type
_entity_poly.pdbx_seq_one_letter_code
_entity_poly.pdbx_strand_id
1 'polypeptide(L)'
;MSVRQVLLEWRAAGFELVALHDFLPSQHLFFFRAADNGAESVAAAGRAAAGVAAGSDAGGGAVLDDHDLVDAIDSGLVEVEARGAGAEAVTLRIRRTGNDPIVITSPAATYFDAEDARDMIARRDGWVVLDDDGWREWTLRAVGRQRGLDPPGAADRLAVLPPSTAPAIEGLLLEIQAGTYTVSNSPTLYPPRTPVMEQAAVWIVDGDADYAEMAPHIAGPMLPAQYAAAFALIFVDRAGVDVTRRRVWADREQVFGRLRDQGLRVWYRLKTDGR
;
A
#
# COMPACT_ATOMS: atom_id res chain seq x y z
N MET A 1 -7.01 -6.97 -3.99
CA MET A 1 -7.46 -6.75 -2.61
C MET A 1 -6.29 -7.12 -1.69
N SER A 2 -5.95 -6.27 -0.72
CA SER A 2 -4.84 -6.53 0.21
C SER A 2 -5.27 -7.46 1.35
N VAL A 3 -4.31 -8.06 2.07
CA VAL A 3 -4.60 -8.84 3.29
C VAL A 3 -5.39 -8.00 4.28
N ARG A 4 -4.93 -6.77 4.56
CA ARG A 4 -5.65 -5.82 5.43
C ARG A 4 -7.11 -5.64 5.02
N GLN A 5 -7.39 -5.37 3.74
CA GLN A 5 -8.76 -5.17 3.26
C GLN A 5 -9.61 -6.44 3.45
N VAL A 6 -9.08 -7.61 3.13
CA VAL A 6 -9.79 -8.89 3.34
C VAL A 6 -10.12 -9.08 4.82
N LEU A 7 -9.15 -8.85 5.73
CA LEU A 7 -9.37 -9.00 7.17
C LEU A 7 -10.41 -8.02 7.70
N LEU A 8 -10.39 -6.76 7.25
CA LEU A 8 -11.40 -5.76 7.60
C LEU A 8 -12.81 -6.16 7.15
N GLU A 9 -12.96 -6.59 5.88
CA GLU A 9 -14.26 -6.97 5.31
C GLU A 9 -14.84 -8.21 5.99
N TRP A 10 -14.03 -9.25 6.22
CA TRP A 10 -14.50 -10.50 6.82
C TRP A 10 -14.77 -10.37 8.31
N ARG A 11 -13.97 -9.59 9.05
CA ARG A 11 -14.27 -9.25 10.44
C ARG A 11 -15.59 -8.50 10.56
N ALA A 12 -15.83 -7.51 9.70
CA ALA A 12 -17.10 -6.78 9.66
C ALA A 12 -18.29 -7.70 9.32
N ALA A 13 -18.05 -8.79 8.58
CA ALA A 13 -19.04 -9.81 8.26
C ALA A 13 -19.22 -10.87 9.38
N GLY A 14 -18.54 -10.75 10.52
CA GLY A 14 -18.68 -11.66 11.66
C GLY A 14 -17.83 -12.92 11.58
N PHE A 15 -16.68 -12.87 10.90
CA PHE A 15 -15.73 -13.98 10.82
C PHE A 15 -14.40 -13.67 11.52
N GLU A 16 -13.76 -14.71 12.03
CA GLU A 16 -12.45 -14.67 12.69
C GLU A 16 -11.42 -15.41 11.85
N LEU A 17 -10.21 -14.85 11.75
CA LEU A 17 -9.09 -15.48 11.03
C LEU A 17 -8.53 -16.65 11.85
N VAL A 18 -8.37 -17.81 11.22
CA VAL A 18 -7.82 -19.03 11.82
C VAL A 18 -6.46 -19.39 11.24
N ALA A 19 -6.20 -19.02 9.98
CA ALA A 19 -4.90 -19.17 9.36
C ALA A 19 -4.75 -18.26 8.13
N LEU A 20 -3.53 -17.77 7.92
CA LEU A 20 -3.14 -17.01 6.74
C LEU A 20 -1.84 -17.62 6.18
N HIS A 21 -1.89 -18.05 4.92
CA HIS A 21 -0.75 -18.65 4.24
C HIS A 21 -0.42 -17.94 2.94
N ASP A 22 0.88 -17.85 2.63
CA ASP A 22 1.34 -17.59 1.28
C ASP A 22 1.15 -18.84 0.42
N PHE A 23 0.43 -18.69 -0.69
CA PHE A 23 0.20 -19.78 -1.64
C PHE A 23 1.07 -19.61 -2.90
N LEU A 24 1.02 -18.42 -3.51
CA LEU A 24 1.85 -18.03 -4.65
C LEU A 24 2.30 -16.57 -4.46
N PRO A 25 3.29 -16.06 -5.22
CA PRO A 25 3.68 -14.66 -5.14
C PRO A 25 2.47 -13.73 -5.30
N SER A 26 2.18 -12.94 -4.26
CA SER A 26 1.00 -12.04 -4.18
C SER A 26 -0.36 -12.74 -4.17
N GLN A 27 -0.43 -14.03 -3.80
CA GLN A 27 -1.67 -14.78 -3.58
C GLN A 27 -1.67 -15.39 -2.19
N HIS A 28 -2.71 -15.08 -1.43
CA HIS A 28 -2.84 -15.46 -0.04
C HIS A 28 -4.07 -16.35 0.14
N LEU A 29 -3.92 -17.39 0.96
CA LEU A 29 -5.00 -18.27 1.35
C LEU A 29 -5.41 -17.93 2.78
N PHE A 30 -6.69 -17.61 2.96
CA PHE A 30 -7.27 -17.24 4.24
C PHE A 30 -8.21 -18.36 4.70
N PHE A 31 -8.11 -18.72 5.97
CA PHE A 31 -9.04 -19.62 6.62
C PHE A 31 -9.81 -18.83 7.67
N PHE A 32 -11.13 -18.79 7.52
CA PHE A 32 -12.02 -18.09 8.43
C PHE A 32 -12.96 -19.07 9.11
N ARG A 33 -13.33 -18.75 10.36
CA ARG A 33 -14.47 -19.37 11.05
C ARG A 33 -15.51 -18.30 11.38
N ALA A 34 -16.77 -18.70 11.53
CA ALA A 34 -17.77 -17.78 12.06
C ALA A 34 -17.38 -17.40 13.49
N ALA A 35 -17.42 -16.11 13.83
CA ALA A 35 -17.26 -15.67 15.20
C ALA A 35 -18.41 -16.23 16.04
N ASP A 36 -18.14 -16.68 17.26
CA ASP A 36 -19.15 -17.12 18.22
C ASP A 36 -19.91 -15.92 18.81
N ASN A 37 -20.44 -15.06 17.94
CA ASN A 37 -21.24 -13.90 18.31
C ASN A 37 -22.70 -14.35 18.53
N GLY A 38 -22.94 -15.11 19.59
CA GLY A 38 -24.25 -15.30 20.20
C GLY A 38 -25.07 -16.48 19.65
N ALA A 39 -24.75 -17.69 20.13
CA ALA A 39 -25.68 -18.83 20.14
C ALA A 39 -26.97 -18.58 20.95
N GLU A 40 -27.16 -17.40 21.56
CA GLU A 40 -28.39 -17.03 22.28
C GLU A 40 -29.38 -16.17 21.47
N SER A 41 -29.02 -15.64 20.29
CA SER A 41 -29.91 -14.74 19.52
C SER A 41 -30.64 -15.41 18.34
N VAL A 42 -30.12 -16.54 17.82
CA VAL A 42 -30.68 -17.19 16.61
C VAL A 42 -31.52 -18.44 16.92
N ALA A 43 -31.59 -18.89 18.18
CA ALA A 43 -32.37 -20.05 18.58
C ALA A 43 -33.90 -19.87 18.46
N ALA A 44 -34.39 -18.66 18.18
CA ALA A 44 -35.83 -18.37 18.04
C ALA A 44 -36.34 -18.31 16.59
N ALA A 45 -35.49 -18.35 15.56
CA ALA A 45 -35.93 -18.22 14.18
C ALA A 45 -35.17 -19.19 13.25
N GLY A 46 -35.68 -20.42 13.11
CA GLY A 46 -35.26 -21.28 12.00
C GLY A 46 -35.08 -22.77 12.30
N ARG A 47 -36.04 -23.42 12.97
CA ARG A 47 -36.25 -24.85 12.71
C ARG A 47 -36.81 -25.01 11.29
N ALA A 48 -35.94 -25.12 10.29
CA ALA A 48 -36.18 -25.84 9.03
C ALA A 48 -35.01 -25.65 8.04
N ALA A 49 -33.94 -26.43 8.22
CA ALA A 49 -33.13 -26.93 7.11
C ALA A 49 -32.25 -28.07 7.65
N ALA A 50 -32.79 -29.28 7.63
CA ALA A 50 -31.98 -30.48 7.77
C ALA A 50 -31.19 -30.67 6.48
N GLY A 51 -29.85 -30.75 6.56
CA GLY A 51 -29.01 -30.97 5.39
C GLY A 51 -27.52 -31.07 5.73
N VAL A 52 -27.09 -32.31 5.95
CA VAL A 52 -25.69 -32.81 5.90
C VAL A 52 -24.76 -32.32 7.02
N ALA A 53 -24.70 -33.11 8.08
CA ALA A 53 -23.56 -33.16 8.98
C ALA A 53 -22.33 -33.68 8.19
N ALA A 54 -21.48 -32.76 7.73
CA ALA A 54 -20.10 -33.08 7.42
C ALA A 54 -19.33 -33.01 8.75
N GLY A 55 -18.66 -34.11 9.11
CA GLY A 55 -17.91 -34.23 10.36
C GLY A 55 -16.95 -33.07 10.54
N SER A 56 -17.26 -32.22 11.53
CA SER A 56 -16.37 -31.19 12.02
C SER A 56 -15.35 -31.84 12.94
N ASP A 57 -14.32 -32.43 12.36
CA ASP A 57 -12.99 -32.33 12.97
C ASP A 57 -12.49 -30.91 12.73
N ALA A 58 -13.24 -29.93 13.26
CA ALA A 58 -12.75 -28.58 13.45
C ALA A 58 -11.82 -28.65 14.65
N GLY A 59 -10.62 -29.18 14.42
CA GLY A 59 -9.50 -28.96 15.32
C GLY A 59 -9.42 -27.46 15.54
N GLY A 60 -9.65 -27.04 16.79
CA GLY A 60 -9.68 -25.64 17.19
C GLY A 60 -8.34 -24.98 16.92
N GLY A 61 -8.15 -24.49 15.70
CA GLY A 61 -7.10 -23.54 15.38
C GLY A 61 -7.33 -22.31 16.25
N ALA A 62 -6.28 -21.89 16.96
CA ALA A 62 -6.29 -20.64 17.69
C ALA A 62 -6.66 -19.50 16.71
N VAL A 63 -7.49 -18.57 17.17
CA VAL A 63 -7.79 -17.35 16.39
C VAL A 63 -6.49 -16.58 16.24
N LEU A 64 -6.19 -16.13 15.03
CA LEU A 64 -5.13 -15.16 14.80
C LEU A 64 -5.75 -13.77 14.85
N ASP A 65 -5.44 -13.05 15.93
CA ASP A 65 -5.82 -11.65 16.03
C ASP A 65 -4.99 -10.82 15.05
N ASP A 66 -5.65 -9.95 14.28
CA ASP A 66 -4.99 -9.02 13.38
C ASP A 66 -4.98 -7.60 13.93
N HIS A 67 -3.81 -6.97 13.85
CA HIS A 67 -3.53 -5.63 14.32
C HIS A 67 -2.87 -4.77 13.24
N ASP A 68 -3.13 -3.46 13.29
CA ASP A 68 -2.34 -2.47 12.56
C ASP A 68 -0.93 -2.38 13.17
N LEU A 69 0.10 -2.17 12.34
CA LEU A 69 1.48 -2.04 12.78
C LEU A 69 1.66 -0.93 13.83
N VAL A 70 1.08 0.24 13.61
CA VAL A 70 1.25 1.38 14.53
C VAL A 70 0.50 1.10 15.83
N ASP A 71 -0.74 0.63 15.76
CA ASP A 71 -1.53 0.29 16.94
C ASP A 71 -0.88 -0.83 17.77
N ALA A 72 -0.25 -1.81 17.11
CA ALA A 72 0.46 -2.91 17.76
C ALA A 72 1.74 -2.45 18.47
N ILE A 73 2.47 -1.49 17.89
CA ILE A 73 3.62 -0.84 18.54
C ILE A 73 3.14 -0.07 19.77
N ASP A 74 2.12 0.78 19.61
CA ASP A 74 1.60 1.64 20.68
C ASP A 74 1.01 0.84 21.85
N SER A 75 0.38 -0.29 21.54
CA SER A 75 -0.18 -1.22 22.54
C SER A 75 0.86 -2.17 23.14
N GLY A 76 2.12 -2.12 22.69
CA GLY A 76 3.21 -2.98 23.17
C GLY A 76 3.05 -4.46 22.80
N LEU A 77 2.24 -4.79 21.78
CA LEU A 77 2.04 -6.15 21.27
C LEU A 77 3.25 -6.64 20.47
N VAL A 78 4.01 -5.70 19.91
CA VAL A 78 5.23 -5.99 19.14
C VAL A 78 6.36 -5.04 19.50
N GLU A 79 7.59 -5.53 19.34
CA GLU A 79 8.78 -4.70 19.26
C GLU A 79 9.23 -4.61 17.81
N VAL A 80 9.63 -3.40 17.38
CA VAL A 80 9.98 -3.11 15.99
C VAL A 80 11.27 -2.30 15.90
N GLU A 81 12.20 -2.73 15.03
CA GLU A 81 13.31 -1.92 14.55
C GLU A 81 13.17 -1.70 13.04
N ALA A 82 12.87 -0.48 12.61
CA ALA A 82 12.82 -0.12 11.20
C ALA A 82 14.17 0.44 10.73
N ARG A 83 14.64 -0.03 9.57
CA ARG A 83 15.87 0.45 8.93
C ARG A 83 15.71 0.63 7.44
N GLY A 84 16.50 1.54 6.88
CA GLY A 84 16.57 1.74 5.44
C GLY A 84 17.01 0.49 4.68
N ALA A 85 16.46 0.28 3.50
CA ALA A 85 16.90 -0.75 2.56
C ALA A 85 17.07 -0.16 1.14
N GLY A 86 17.59 1.08 1.09
CA GLY A 86 17.82 1.83 -0.14
C GLY A 86 16.58 2.59 -0.63
N ALA A 87 16.57 2.93 -1.93
CA ALA A 87 15.58 3.83 -2.52
C ALA A 87 14.15 3.25 -2.64
N GLU A 88 13.98 1.94 -2.54
CA GLU A 88 12.73 1.26 -2.87
C GLU A 88 12.14 0.43 -1.71
N ALA A 89 12.78 0.42 -0.55
CA ALA A 89 12.37 -0.45 0.55
C ALA A 89 12.80 0.05 1.94
N VAL A 90 12.06 -0.42 2.94
CA VAL A 90 12.37 -0.36 4.36
C VAL A 90 12.28 -1.77 4.91
N THR A 91 13.23 -2.17 5.77
CA THR A 91 13.19 -3.46 6.45
C THR A 91 12.84 -3.25 7.92
N LEU A 92 11.82 -3.95 8.37
CA LEU A 92 11.41 -4.05 9.76
C LEU A 92 11.97 -5.34 10.33
N ARG A 93 12.69 -5.25 11.44
CA ARG A 93 12.80 -6.38 12.36
C ARG A 93 11.65 -6.28 13.34
N ILE A 94 10.84 -7.33 13.44
CA ILE A 94 9.63 -7.33 14.26
C ILE A 94 9.53 -8.64 15.02
N ARG A 95 9.07 -8.57 16.27
CA ARG A 95 8.70 -9.74 17.07
C ARG A 95 7.48 -9.44 17.93
N ARG A 96 6.70 -10.47 18.26
CA ARG A 96 5.60 -10.36 19.21
C ARG A 96 6.11 -10.42 20.65
N THR A 97 5.42 -9.75 21.56
CA THR A 97 5.73 -9.74 23.01
C THR A 97 4.86 -10.70 23.82
N GLY A 98 3.67 -11.03 23.32
CA GLY A 98 2.73 -11.95 23.95
C GLY A 98 3.02 -13.44 23.67
N ASN A 99 2.09 -14.32 24.04
CA ASN A 99 2.19 -15.77 23.81
C ASN A 99 1.34 -16.28 22.64
N ASP A 100 0.31 -15.52 22.27
CA ASP A 100 -0.61 -15.88 21.20
C ASP A 100 -0.08 -15.45 19.83
N PRO A 101 -0.30 -16.26 18.77
CA PRO A 101 0.01 -15.88 17.40
C PRO A 101 -0.82 -14.68 16.94
N ILE A 102 -0.19 -13.72 16.26
CA ILE A 102 -0.84 -12.52 15.73
C ILE A 102 -0.46 -12.25 14.29
N VAL A 103 -1.34 -11.56 13.56
CA VAL A 103 -1.05 -10.99 12.24
C VAL A 103 -0.87 -9.49 12.37
N ILE A 104 0.25 -8.97 11.88
CA ILE A 104 0.46 -7.53 11.79
C ILE A 104 0.26 -7.09 10.35
N THR A 105 -0.55 -6.05 10.14
CA THR A 105 -0.73 -5.41 8.84
C THR A 105 -0.16 -4.00 8.87
N SER A 106 0.52 -3.59 7.80
CA SER A 106 0.95 -2.20 7.59
C SER A 106 0.15 -1.63 6.43
N PRO A 107 -0.56 -0.52 6.59
CA PRO A 107 -1.29 0.11 5.49
C PRO A 107 -0.33 0.75 4.48
N ALA A 108 -0.77 0.88 3.24
CA ALA A 108 -0.19 1.81 2.29
C ALA A 108 -0.08 3.20 2.92
N ALA A 109 0.95 3.94 2.53
CA ALA A 109 1.33 5.21 3.10
C ALA A 109 1.85 5.20 4.55
N THR A 110 2.08 4.03 5.18
CA THR A 110 2.83 3.98 6.45
C THR A 110 4.14 4.76 6.30
N TYR A 111 4.40 5.68 7.23
CA TYR A 111 5.49 6.64 7.15
C TYR A 111 6.69 6.14 7.94
N PHE A 112 7.88 6.33 7.38
CA PHE A 112 9.15 5.99 8.00
C PHE A 112 10.02 7.24 8.02
N ASP A 113 10.08 7.87 9.19
CA ASP A 113 10.81 9.11 9.43
C ASP A 113 12.29 8.81 9.65
N ALA A 114 13.16 9.49 8.90
CA ALA A 114 14.60 9.36 8.96
C ALA A 114 15.22 10.64 9.55
N GLU A 115 16.24 10.50 10.38
CA GLU A 115 16.89 11.66 11.00
C GLU A 115 17.78 12.44 10.00
N ASP A 116 18.72 11.73 9.36
CA ASP A 116 19.73 12.33 8.47
C ASP A 116 19.64 11.79 7.03
N ALA A 117 18.57 11.10 6.70
CA ALA A 117 18.34 10.51 5.38
C ALA A 117 16.95 10.88 4.86
N ARG A 118 16.61 10.37 3.67
CA ARG A 118 15.29 10.56 3.09
C ARG A 118 14.24 9.77 3.86
N ASP A 119 13.11 10.41 4.17
CA ASP A 119 11.93 9.72 4.68
C ASP A 119 11.36 8.77 3.63
N MET A 120 10.87 7.64 4.10
CA MET A 120 10.33 6.59 3.26
C MET A 120 8.85 6.38 3.55
N ILE A 121 8.10 6.00 2.54
CA ILE A 121 6.64 5.81 2.66
C ILE A 121 6.27 4.48 2.00
N ALA A 122 5.58 3.61 2.75
CA ALA A 122 5.12 2.31 2.25
C ALA A 122 4.23 2.49 1.03
N ARG A 123 4.55 1.80 -0.06
CA ARG A 123 3.85 1.91 -1.35
C ARG A 123 2.53 1.16 -1.38
N ARG A 124 2.42 0.12 -0.55
CA ARG A 124 1.29 -0.82 -0.54
C ARG A 124 1.09 -1.36 0.85
N ASP A 125 -0.10 -1.90 1.07
CA ASP A 125 -0.36 -2.72 2.24
C ASP A 125 0.63 -3.90 2.30
N GLY A 126 1.17 -4.14 3.47
CA GLY A 126 1.96 -5.32 3.80
C GLY A 126 1.34 -6.07 4.97
N TRP A 127 1.83 -7.29 5.19
CA TRP A 127 1.50 -8.06 6.38
C TRP A 127 2.65 -9.01 6.77
N VAL A 128 2.63 -9.47 8.02
CA VAL A 128 3.50 -10.53 8.54
C VAL A 128 2.75 -11.33 9.61
N VAL A 129 2.93 -12.65 9.62
CA VAL A 129 2.44 -13.54 10.69
C VAL A 129 3.56 -13.76 11.70
N LEU A 130 3.25 -13.54 12.98
CA LEU A 130 4.14 -13.77 14.11
C LEU A 130 3.55 -14.92 14.94
N ASP A 131 4.05 -16.13 14.73
CA ASP A 131 3.63 -17.37 15.42
C ASP A 131 4.55 -17.73 16.61
N ASP A 132 5.78 -17.20 16.63
CA ASP A 132 6.80 -17.32 17.68
C ASP A 132 7.26 -15.94 18.19
N ASP A 133 7.99 -15.91 19.31
CA ASP A 133 8.57 -14.69 19.92
C ASP A 133 9.91 -14.28 19.30
N GLY A 134 10.31 -14.96 18.23
CA GLY A 134 11.55 -14.71 17.50
C GLY A 134 11.49 -13.43 16.67
N TRP A 135 12.66 -12.83 16.46
CA TRP A 135 12.81 -11.72 15.52
C TRP A 135 12.62 -12.21 14.08
N ARG A 136 11.72 -11.56 13.35
CA ARG A 136 11.50 -11.76 11.92
C ARG A 136 11.87 -10.51 11.14
N GLU A 137 12.44 -10.70 9.96
CA GLU A 137 12.64 -9.63 9.00
C GLU A 137 11.45 -9.53 8.05
N TRP A 138 10.94 -8.32 7.90
CA TRP A 138 9.81 -7.99 7.05
C TRP A 138 10.13 -6.75 6.22
N THR A 139 10.32 -6.94 4.91
CA THR A 139 10.65 -5.85 3.99
C THR A 139 9.40 -5.29 3.35
N LEU A 140 9.19 -3.98 3.54
CA LEU A 140 8.14 -3.20 2.93
C LEU A 140 8.69 -2.44 1.73
N ARG A 141 7.94 -2.46 0.62
CA ARG A 141 8.25 -1.66 -0.56
C ARG A 141 7.92 -0.20 -0.24
N ALA A 142 8.85 0.70 -0.48
CA ALA A 142 8.71 2.10 -0.13
C ALA A 142 9.13 3.03 -1.29
N VAL A 143 8.64 4.27 -1.24
CA VAL A 143 9.10 5.40 -2.06
C VAL A 143 9.64 6.48 -1.14
N GLY A 144 10.60 7.26 -1.63
CA GLY A 144 11.24 8.30 -0.84
C GLY A 144 10.62 9.67 -1.04
N ARG A 145 10.54 10.47 0.03
CA ARG A 145 9.91 11.80 0.01
C ARG A 145 10.85 12.92 -0.46
N GLN A 146 11.92 13.20 0.28
CA GLN A 146 12.85 14.30 -0.01
C GLN A 146 13.89 13.92 -1.07
N ARG A 147 13.65 14.25 -2.35
CA ARG A 147 14.57 13.95 -3.48
C ARG A 147 16.03 14.35 -3.22
N GLY A 148 16.25 15.48 -2.54
CA GLY A 148 17.58 16.03 -2.27
C GLY A 148 18.40 15.28 -1.21
N LEU A 149 17.77 14.39 -0.44
CA LEU A 149 18.46 13.55 0.54
C LEU A 149 18.71 12.17 -0.05
N ASP A 150 19.80 11.53 0.38
CA ASP A 150 20.10 10.15 0.02
C ASP A 150 19.09 9.18 0.66
N PRO A 151 18.74 8.09 -0.04
CA PRO A 151 17.90 7.05 0.56
C PRO A 151 18.56 6.41 1.78
N PRO A 152 17.79 6.05 2.82
CA PRO A 152 18.34 5.42 4.00
C PRO A 152 18.85 4.01 3.69
N GLY A 153 20.05 3.69 4.16
CA GLY A 153 20.67 2.38 4.13
C GLY A 153 20.40 1.57 5.40
N ALA A 154 20.99 0.36 5.46
CA ALA A 154 20.77 -0.59 6.56
C ALA A 154 21.29 -0.13 7.94
N ALA A 155 22.08 0.94 7.99
CA ALA A 155 22.55 1.57 9.21
C ALA A 155 21.58 2.65 9.74
N ASP A 156 20.75 3.21 8.86
CA ASP A 156 19.86 4.31 9.19
C ASP A 156 18.60 3.76 9.85
N ARG A 157 18.34 4.22 11.08
CA ARG A 157 17.13 3.87 11.82
C ARG A 157 16.01 4.79 11.40
N LEU A 158 14.81 4.22 11.32
CA LEU A 158 13.61 4.94 10.93
C LEU A 158 12.56 4.84 12.05
N ALA A 159 11.84 5.92 12.32
CA ALA A 159 10.67 5.86 13.19
C ALA A 159 9.44 5.49 12.35
N VAL A 160 8.67 4.50 12.82
CA VAL A 160 7.42 4.08 12.17
C VAL A 160 6.29 5.00 12.64
N LEU A 161 5.63 5.66 11.69
CA LEU A 161 4.57 6.63 11.95
C LEU A 161 3.33 6.31 11.10
N PRO A 162 2.12 6.72 11.54
CA PRO A 162 0.90 6.43 10.81
C PRO A 162 0.83 7.16 9.46
N PRO A 163 0.04 6.65 8.49
CA PRO A 163 -0.20 7.31 7.21
C PRO A 163 -0.62 8.78 7.29
N SER A 164 -1.38 9.14 8.34
CA SER A 164 -1.84 10.50 8.61
C SER A 164 -0.73 11.52 8.82
N THR A 165 0.53 11.08 8.98
CA THR A 165 1.72 11.95 9.01
C THR A 165 1.89 12.74 7.71
N ALA A 166 1.49 12.18 6.56
CA ALA A 166 1.58 12.82 5.26
C ALA A 166 0.26 12.67 4.47
N PRO A 167 -0.82 13.39 4.84
CA PRO A 167 -2.18 13.10 4.36
C PRO A 167 -2.37 13.29 2.85
N ALA A 168 -1.62 14.21 2.22
CA ALA A 168 -1.67 14.38 0.76
C ALA A 168 -1.04 13.18 0.03
N ILE A 169 0.01 12.58 0.60
CA ILE A 169 0.66 11.39 0.05
C ILE A 169 -0.16 10.14 0.37
N GLU A 170 -0.78 10.08 1.53
CA GLU A 170 -1.75 9.04 1.90
C GLU A 170 -2.88 8.94 0.87
N GLY A 171 -3.58 10.04 0.60
CA GLY A 171 -4.65 10.06 -0.41
C GLY A 171 -4.17 9.64 -1.80
N LEU A 172 -2.97 10.07 -2.19
CA LEU A 172 -2.34 9.65 -3.45
C LEU A 172 -2.07 8.15 -3.52
N LEU A 173 -1.44 7.58 -2.49
CA LEU A 173 -1.06 6.16 -2.49
C LEU A 173 -2.28 5.25 -2.37
N LEU A 174 -3.34 5.67 -1.68
CA LEU A 174 -4.62 4.98 -1.67
C LEU A 174 -5.27 4.94 -3.06
N GLU A 175 -5.28 6.06 -3.80
CA GLU A 175 -5.77 6.10 -5.18
C GLU A 175 -4.96 5.18 -6.12
N ILE A 176 -3.63 5.18 -5.97
CA ILE A 176 -2.74 4.28 -6.71
C ILE A 176 -3.03 2.81 -6.35
N GLN A 177 -3.19 2.50 -5.06
CA GLN A 177 -3.44 1.14 -4.59
C GLN A 177 -4.79 0.62 -5.09
N ALA A 178 -5.84 1.43 -5.03
CA ALA A 178 -7.15 1.09 -5.57
C ALA A 178 -7.05 0.69 -7.04
N GLY A 179 -6.27 1.45 -7.83
CA GLY A 179 -5.89 1.07 -9.19
C GLY A 179 -7.09 0.91 -10.14
N THR A 180 -8.22 1.55 -9.83
CA THR A 180 -9.48 1.43 -10.57
C THR A 180 -9.56 2.36 -11.77
N TYR A 181 -8.57 3.23 -11.97
CA TYR A 181 -8.64 4.21 -13.04
C TYR A 181 -8.38 3.62 -14.41
N THR A 182 -9.32 3.86 -15.31
CA THR A 182 -9.16 3.55 -16.73
C THR A 182 -8.85 4.82 -17.51
N VAL A 183 -7.82 4.76 -18.34
CA VAL A 183 -7.59 5.75 -19.39
C VAL A 183 -8.19 5.19 -20.67
N SER A 184 -9.37 5.66 -21.06
CA SER A 184 -10.03 5.21 -22.29
C SER A 184 -9.09 5.36 -23.48
N ASN A 185 -9.01 4.33 -24.33
CA ASN A 185 -8.11 4.27 -25.50
C ASN A 185 -6.60 4.29 -25.16
N SER A 186 -6.20 4.00 -23.92
CA SER A 186 -4.82 3.63 -23.59
C SER A 186 -4.58 2.15 -23.93
N PRO A 187 -3.39 1.76 -24.45
CA PRO A 187 -3.06 0.37 -24.75
C PRO A 187 -3.18 -0.58 -23.55
N THR A 188 -2.96 -0.08 -22.34
CA THR A 188 -3.05 -0.90 -21.12
C THR A 188 -4.42 -0.85 -20.46
N LEU A 189 -5.32 0.05 -20.92
CA LEU A 189 -6.59 0.45 -20.30
C LEU A 189 -6.44 1.04 -18.88
N TYR A 190 -5.53 0.50 -18.06
CA TYR A 190 -5.17 0.95 -16.72
C TYR A 190 -3.73 1.47 -16.70
N PRO A 191 -3.44 2.58 -16.00
CA PRO A 191 -2.07 2.99 -15.74
C PRO A 191 -1.26 1.91 -15.00
N PRO A 192 -0.02 1.65 -15.40
CA PRO A 192 0.83 0.70 -14.69
C PRO A 192 1.26 1.23 -13.32
N ARG A 193 1.23 0.38 -12.30
CA ARG A 193 1.64 0.68 -10.91
C ARG A 193 3.09 0.25 -10.66
N THR A 194 4.02 1.03 -11.21
CA THR A 194 5.46 0.74 -11.14
C THR A 194 6.14 1.58 -10.04
N PRO A 195 7.27 1.11 -9.49
CA PRO A 195 8.04 1.88 -8.49
C PRO A 195 8.39 3.29 -8.96
N VAL A 196 8.84 3.43 -10.21
CA VAL A 196 9.24 4.72 -10.78
C VAL A 196 8.07 5.68 -10.98
N MET A 197 6.86 5.18 -11.27
CA MET A 197 5.66 6.00 -11.38
C MET A 197 5.20 6.47 -10.00
N GLU A 198 5.17 5.56 -9.02
CA GLU A 198 4.79 5.85 -7.64
C GLU A 198 5.76 6.88 -7.03
N GLN A 199 7.06 6.74 -7.30
CA GLN A 199 8.10 7.69 -6.90
C GLN A 199 7.91 9.07 -7.52
N ALA A 200 7.60 9.14 -8.82
CA ALA A 200 7.31 10.40 -9.50
C ALA A 200 6.08 11.10 -8.90
N ALA A 201 5.02 10.34 -8.60
CA ALA A 201 3.79 10.88 -8.04
C ALA A 201 4.02 11.53 -6.68
N VAL A 202 4.81 10.89 -5.80
CA VAL A 202 5.19 11.46 -4.50
C VAL A 202 5.97 12.77 -4.66
N TRP A 203 6.96 12.83 -5.55
CA TRP A 203 7.76 14.04 -5.77
C TRP A 203 6.95 15.20 -6.37
N ILE A 204 5.93 14.91 -7.18
CA ILE A 204 5.02 15.94 -7.70
C ILE A 204 4.15 16.52 -6.57
N VAL A 205 3.62 15.67 -5.68
CA VAL A 205 2.72 16.12 -4.61
C VAL A 205 3.46 16.88 -3.52
N ASP A 206 4.58 16.33 -3.05
CA ASP A 206 5.27 16.82 -1.87
C ASP A 206 6.33 17.88 -2.18
N GLY A 207 7.21 17.61 -3.14
CA GLY A 207 8.33 18.48 -3.48
C GLY A 207 8.04 19.49 -4.60
N ASP A 208 6.87 19.41 -5.23
CA ASP A 208 6.53 20.13 -6.46
C ASP A 208 7.67 20.08 -7.49
N ALA A 209 8.19 18.87 -7.72
CA ALA A 209 9.33 18.65 -8.61
C ALA A 209 8.95 18.96 -10.08
N ASP A 210 9.92 19.45 -10.85
CA ASP A 210 9.78 19.58 -12.30
C ASP A 210 10.20 18.30 -13.05
N TYR A 211 9.94 18.24 -14.35
CA TYR A 211 10.24 17.03 -15.11
C TYR A 211 11.75 16.78 -15.24
N ALA A 212 12.56 17.84 -15.39
CA ALA A 212 14.00 17.72 -15.56
C ALA A 212 14.68 17.17 -14.31
N GLU A 213 14.21 17.58 -13.12
CA GLU A 213 14.65 17.09 -11.82
C GLU A 213 14.30 15.61 -11.59
N MET A 214 13.13 15.17 -12.05
CA MET A 214 12.66 13.80 -11.82
C MET A 214 13.17 12.79 -12.87
N ALA A 215 13.20 13.17 -14.15
CA ALA A 215 13.40 12.25 -15.28
C ALA A 215 14.62 11.30 -15.14
N PRO A 216 15.80 11.74 -14.64
CA PRO A 216 16.95 10.85 -14.44
C PRO A 216 16.72 9.71 -13.46
N HIS A 217 15.78 9.88 -12.52
CA HIS A 217 15.53 8.95 -11.42
C HIS A 217 14.28 8.08 -11.61
N ILE A 218 13.41 8.44 -12.58
CA ILE A 218 12.14 7.73 -12.82
C ILE A 218 12.13 7.00 -14.18
N ALA A 219 13.29 6.86 -14.81
CA ALA A 219 13.46 6.03 -16.00
C ALA A 219 13.65 4.57 -15.59
N GLY A 220 12.72 3.70 -15.99
CA GLY A 220 12.82 2.26 -15.78
C GLY A 220 12.94 1.48 -17.10
N PRO A 221 13.44 0.23 -17.08
CA PRO A 221 13.54 -0.61 -18.27
C PRO A 221 12.17 -0.91 -18.90
N MET A 222 11.11 -0.96 -18.07
CA MET A 222 9.74 -1.25 -18.51
C MET A 222 8.91 0.02 -18.78
N LEU A 223 9.33 1.17 -18.27
CA LEU A 223 8.56 2.41 -18.33
C LEU A 223 9.50 3.60 -18.52
N PRO A 224 9.51 4.24 -19.71
CA PRO A 224 10.28 5.46 -19.94
C PRO A 224 9.82 6.58 -19.00
N ALA A 225 10.75 7.48 -18.63
CA ALA A 225 10.48 8.59 -17.71
C ALA A 225 9.26 9.43 -18.08
N GLN A 226 9.05 9.70 -19.38
CA GLN A 226 7.87 10.44 -19.86
C GLN A 226 6.56 9.73 -19.53
N TYR A 227 6.50 8.41 -19.70
CA TYR A 227 5.33 7.63 -19.34
C TYR A 227 5.14 7.56 -17.82
N ALA A 228 6.23 7.40 -17.05
CA ALA A 228 6.18 7.42 -15.59
C ALA A 228 5.60 8.75 -15.08
N ALA A 229 6.09 9.89 -15.58
CA ALA A 229 5.59 11.21 -15.22
C ALA A 229 4.13 11.44 -15.66
N ALA A 230 3.77 11.01 -16.87
CA ALA A 230 2.41 11.16 -17.39
C ALA A 230 1.38 10.36 -16.57
N PHE A 231 1.69 9.11 -16.22
CA PHE A 231 0.84 8.29 -15.37
C PHE A 231 0.81 8.78 -13.93
N ALA A 232 1.94 9.29 -13.41
CA ALA A 232 1.97 9.92 -12.08
C ALA A 232 1.03 11.13 -12.02
N LEU A 233 1.08 12.04 -13.01
CA LEU A 233 0.18 13.18 -13.11
C LEU A 233 -1.29 12.78 -13.09
N ILE A 234 -1.65 11.68 -13.74
CA ILE A 234 -3.01 11.14 -13.69
C ILE A 234 -3.42 10.76 -12.27
N PHE A 235 -2.59 10.03 -11.53
CA PHE A 235 -2.92 9.63 -10.17
C PHE A 235 -2.96 10.82 -9.22
N VAL A 236 -2.06 11.80 -9.41
CA VAL A 236 -2.06 13.06 -8.67
C VAL A 236 -3.37 13.82 -8.89
N ASP A 237 -3.81 13.95 -10.15
CA ASP A 237 -5.08 14.58 -10.49
C ASP A 237 -6.29 13.86 -9.84
N ARG A 238 -6.28 12.53 -9.85
CA ARG A 238 -7.32 11.71 -9.21
C ARG A 238 -7.34 11.83 -7.70
N ALA A 239 -6.18 12.00 -7.08
CA ALA A 239 -6.05 12.29 -5.66
C ALA A 239 -6.55 13.70 -5.29
N GLY A 240 -7.13 14.45 -6.25
CA GLY A 240 -7.73 15.76 -6.03
C GLY A 240 -6.72 16.91 -6.09
N VAL A 241 -5.48 16.64 -6.50
CA VAL A 241 -4.45 17.67 -6.63
C VAL A 241 -4.51 18.30 -8.02
N ASP A 242 -4.67 19.62 -8.08
CA ASP A 242 -4.63 20.37 -9.34
C ASP A 242 -3.22 20.32 -9.96
N VAL A 243 -3.05 19.40 -10.90
CA VAL A 243 -1.80 19.18 -11.64
C VAL A 243 -1.40 20.39 -12.47
N THR A 244 -2.34 21.23 -12.90
CA THR A 244 -2.03 22.36 -13.79
C THR A 244 -1.26 23.49 -13.09
N ARG A 245 -1.26 23.46 -11.75
CA ARG A 245 -0.52 24.39 -10.88
C ARG A 245 0.82 23.86 -10.42
N ARG A 246 1.19 22.63 -10.79
CA ARG A 246 2.46 22.00 -10.38
C ARG A 246 3.59 22.36 -11.33
N ARG A 247 4.83 22.42 -10.84
CA ARG A 247 6.01 22.77 -11.66
C ARG A 247 6.20 21.84 -12.85
N VAL A 248 6.02 20.53 -12.68
CA VAL A 248 6.07 19.54 -13.77
C VAL A 248 5.12 19.88 -14.94
N TRP A 249 4.03 20.61 -14.71
CA TRP A 249 3.09 20.99 -15.77
C TRP A 249 3.63 22.09 -16.70
N ALA A 250 4.61 22.87 -16.25
CA ALA A 250 5.35 23.76 -17.13
C ALA A 250 6.04 22.96 -18.25
N ASP A 251 6.46 21.73 -17.96
CA ASP A 251 7.17 20.82 -18.86
C ASP A 251 6.22 19.86 -19.63
N ARG A 252 4.90 20.11 -19.59
CA ARG A 252 3.89 19.20 -20.17
C ARG A 252 4.13 18.82 -21.64
N GLU A 253 4.69 19.71 -22.46
CA GLU A 253 5.03 19.38 -23.85
C GLU A 253 6.20 18.38 -23.93
N GLN A 254 7.17 18.49 -23.01
CA GLN A 254 8.25 17.53 -22.89
C GLN A 254 7.74 16.17 -22.37
N VAL A 255 6.74 16.17 -21.49
CA VAL A 255 6.12 14.94 -20.96
C VAL A 255 5.22 14.27 -22.00
N PHE A 256 4.26 14.99 -22.58
CA PHE A 256 3.19 14.44 -23.41
C PHE A 256 3.44 14.49 -24.92
N GLY A 257 4.26 15.43 -25.41
CA GLY A 257 4.37 15.75 -26.85
C GLY A 257 4.87 14.58 -27.72
N ARG A 258 5.59 13.63 -27.13
CA ARG A 258 6.12 12.43 -27.84
C ARG A 258 5.43 11.12 -27.48
N LEU A 259 4.49 11.12 -26.53
CA LEU A 259 3.78 9.91 -26.14
C LEU A 259 2.90 9.42 -27.28
N ARG A 260 2.83 8.10 -27.48
CA ARG A 260 2.00 7.48 -28.53
C ARG A 260 0.65 7.00 -28.01
N ASP A 261 0.50 6.91 -26.69
CA ASP A 261 -0.73 6.53 -26.02
C ASP A 261 -1.84 7.56 -26.30
N GLN A 262 -2.91 7.11 -26.95
CA GLN A 262 -4.03 7.98 -27.31
C GLN A 262 -4.82 8.44 -26.10
N GLY A 263 -4.98 7.58 -25.10
CA GLY A 263 -5.65 7.89 -23.85
C GLY A 263 -4.94 9.00 -23.08
N LEU A 264 -3.62 8.91 -22.94
CA LEU A 264 -2.81 9.96 -22.31
C LEU A 264 -2.92 11.29 -23.08
N ARG A 265 -2.93 11.24 -24.41
CA ARG A 265 -3.14 12.45 -25.24
C ARG A 265 -4.53 13.06 -25.06
N VAL A 266 -5.56 12.24 -24.92
CA VAL A 266 -6.94 12.73 -24.66
C VAL A 266 -6.99 13.39 -23.29
N TRP A 267 -6.49 12.74 -22.25
CA TRP A 267 -6.43 13.32 -20.90
C TRP A 267 -5.64 14.63 -20.89
N TYR A 268 -4.49 14.66 -21.58
CA TYR A 268 -3.68 15.86 -21.73
C TYR A 268 -4.47 17.03 -22.34
N ARG A 269 -5.17 16.80 -23.47
CA ARG A 269 -6.01 17.82 -24.11
C ARG A 269 -7.14 18.32 -23.21
N LEU A 270 -7.80 17.42 -22.48
CA LEU A 270 -8.86 17.82 -21.54
C LEU A 270 -8.34 18.79 -20.47
N LYS A 271 -7.10 18.59 -20.01
CA LYS A 271 -6.45 19.47 -19.02
C LYS A 271 -5.92 20.77 -19.60
N THR A 272 -5.55 20.81 -20.89
CA THR A 272 -5.09 22.05 -21.54
C THR A 272 -6.23 22.91 -22.07
N ASP A 273 -7.25 22.27 -22.64
CA ASP A 273 -8.32 22.93 -23.40
C ASP A 273 -9.53 23.25 -22.53
N GLY A 274 -9.65 22.61 -21.35
CA GLY A 274 -10.72 22.81 -20.38
C GLY A 274 -10.63 24.09 -19.54
N ARG A 275 -10.11 25.19 -20.11
CA ARG A 275 -10.28 26.55 -19.55
C ARG A 275 -11.46 27.24 -20.20
#